data_AF-A0A1F6QH24-F1
#
_entry.id   AF-A0A1F6QH24-F1
#
_cell.length_a   1.000
_cell.length_b   1.000
_cell.length_c   1.000
_cell.angle_alpha   90.00
_cell.angle_beta   90.00
_cell.angle_gamma   90.00
#
_symmetry.space_group_name_H-M   'P 1'
#
loop_
_entity.id
_entity.type
_entity.pdbx_description
1 polymer ?
#
loop_
_entity_poly.entity_id
_entity_poly.type
_entity_poly.pdbx_seq_one_letter_code
_entity_poly.pdbx_strand_id
1 'polypeptide(L)'
;MKFNIYLKNLFNIFFEQSLMYHSSAIAFSAIFSIFPSLFFLSSLFGLLAVPLEFYDLFMNFLSSIMPDALYQIIKSNHGTILPSSSITALVLSFALSLYAGVGVFRSLIFTVNNINGIIETRSFIRQNAIAFLLFFVFTSVIELFLFLRVILYFKLLNLLNFPASFIPIAYVIEASFYLVIFIKHGNH
;
A
#
# COMPACT_ATOMS: atom_id res chain seq x y z
N MET A 1 -19.48 -30.75 24.71
CA MET A 1 -20.54 -30.82 23.66
C MET A 1 -20.85 -29.46 23.00
N LYS A 2 -20.99 -28.34 23.76
CA LYS A 2 -21.27 -27.00 23.19
C LYS A 2 -20.18 -26.43 22.26
N PHE A 3 -18.91 -26.72 22.49
CA PHE A 3 -17.79 -26.21 21.68
C PHE A 3 -17.78 -26.74 20.24
N ASN A 4 -18.09 -28.02 20.04
CA ASN A 4 -18.13 -28.64 18.71
C ASN A 4 -19.29 -28.10 17.86
N ILE A 5 -20.41 -27.76 18.50
CA ILE A 5 -21.56 -27.12 17.86
C ILE A 5 -21.21 -25.66 17.46
N TYR A 6 -20.49 -24.93 18.30
CA TYR A 6 -20.04 -23.58 17.99
C TYR A 6 -19.02 -23.55 16.84
N LEU A 7 -18.08 -24.50 16.81
CA LEU A 7 -17.15 -24.68 15.70
C LEU A 7 -17.88 -25.04 14.40
N LYS A 8 -18.87 -25.95 14.45
CA LYS A 8 -19.69 -26.28 13.28
C LYS A 8 -20.49 -25.08 12.77
N ASN A 9 -21.05 -24.27 13.68
CA ASN A 9 -21.75 -23.05 13.31
C ASN A 9 -20.81 -21.99 12.75
N LEU A 10 -19.62 -21.81 13.32
CA LEU A 10 -18.59 -20.94 12.75
C LEU A 10 -18.17 -21.42 11.36
N PHE A 11 -17.92 -22.71 11.18
CA PHE A 11 -17.54 -23.29 9.89
C PHE A 11 -18.66 -23.12 8.85
N ASN A 12 -19.91 -23.33 9.25
CA ASN A 12 -21.05 -23.08 8.37
C ASN A 12 -21.22 -21.59 8.06
N ILE A 13 -21.04 -20.67 9.01
CA ILE A 13 -21.10 -19.21 8.75
C ILE A 13 -19.94 -18.75 7.84
N PHE A 14 -18.77 -19.38 7.98
CA PHE A 14 -17.59 -19.09 7.14
C PHE A 14 -17.77 -19.59 5.70
N PHE A 15 -18.40 -20.75 5.52
CA PHE A 15 -18.77 -21.32 4.23
C PHE A 15 -20.12 -20.82 3.70
N GLU A 16 -20.94 -20.20 4.55
CA GLU A 16 -22.13 -19.48 4.13
C GLU A 16 -21.67 -18.36 3.20
N GLN A 17 -22.36 -18.28 2.08
CA GLN A 17 -21.94 -17.50 0.91
C GLN A 17 -21.75 -16.01 1.22
N SER A 18 -22.31 -15.50 2.33
CA SER A 18 -22.23 -14.10 2.72
C SER A 18 -20.80 -13.65 3.07
N LEU A 19 -20.07 -14.37 3.93
CA LEU A 19 -18.74 -13.94 4.38
C LEU A 19 -17.72 -14.00 3.25
N MET A 20 -17.74 -15.08 2.47
CA MET A 20 -16.84 -15.26 1.33
C MET A 20 -17.13 -14.22 0.23
N TYR A 21 -18.40 -13.95 -0.07
CA TYR A 21 -18.80 -12.90 -1.01
C TYR A 21 -18.30 -11.51 -0.57
N HIS A 22 -18.52 -11.14 0.69
CA HIS A 22 -18.04 -9.87 1.23
C HIS A 22 -16.52 -9.73 1.21
N SER A 23 -15.80 -10.79 1.58
CA SER A 23 -14.34 -10.80 1.54
C SER A 23 -13.80 -10.63 0.11
N SER A 24 -14.47 -11.27 -0.87
CA SER A 24 -14.13 -11.14 -2.29
C SER A 24 -14.34 -9.72 -2.80
N ALA A 25 -15.40 -9.03 -2.35
CA ALA A 25 -15.66 -7.64 -2.71
C ALA A 25 -14.56 -6.71 -2.17
N ILE A 26 -14.11 -6.92 -0.93
CA ILE A 26 -12.99 -6.16 -0.34
C ILE A 26 -11.70 -6.42 -1.11
N ALA A 27 -11.37 -7.70 -1.37
CA ALA A 27 -10.17 -8.09 -2.10
C ALA A 27 -10.15 -7.54 -3.53
N PHE A 28 -11.26 -7.64 -4.25
CA PHE A 28 -11.41 -7.07 -5.58
C PHE A 28 -11.22 -5.55 -5.56
N SER A 29 -11.85 -4.85 -4.60
CA SER A 29 -11.69 -3.40 -4.44
C SER A 29 -10.22 -3.02 -4.18
N ALA A 30 -9.53 -3.80 -3.36
CA ALA A 30 -8.13 -3.59 -3.05
C ALA A 30 -7.24 -3.80 -4.30
N ILE A 31 -7.40 -4.92 -5.01
CA ILE A 31 -6.64 -5.21 -6.23
C ILE A 31 -6.93 -4.16 -7.30
N PHE A 32 -8.20 -3.75 -7.46
CA PHE A 32 -8.59 -2.70 -8.40
C PHE A 32 -7.91 -1.37 -8.08
N SER A 33 -7.74 -1.01 -6.81
CA SER A 33 -7.04 0.22 -6.41
C SER A 33 -5.56 0.25 -6.77
N ILE A 34 -4.93 -0.91 -6.99
CA ILE A 34 -3.52 -0.98 -7.40
C ILE A 34 -3.32 -0.38 -8.79
N PHE A 35 -4.24 -0.60 -9.74
CA PHE A 35 -4.04 -0.14 -11.12
C PHE A 35 -3.93 1.39 -11.23
N PRO A 36 -4.89 2.20 -10.74
CA PRO A 36 -4.72 3.65 -10.76
C PRO A 36 -3.55 4.14 -9.90
N SER A 37 -3.23 3.44 -8.80
CA SER A 37 -2.09 3.76 -7.95
C SER A 37 -0.76 3.61 -8.68
N LEU A 38 -0.59 2.54 -9.46
CA LEU A 38 0.60 2.33 -10.28
C LEU A 38 0.72 3.40 -11.37
N PHE A 39 -0.40 3.81 -11.96
CA PHE A 39 -0.40 4.88 -12.96
C PHE A 39 -0.03 6.24 -12.34
N PHE A 40 -0.49 6.51 -11.12
CA PHE A 40 -0.10 7.69 -10.34
C PHE A 40 1.39 7.67 -10.02
N LEU A 41 1.91 6.55 -9.50
CA LEU A 41 3.33 6.39 -9.20
C LEU A 41 4.17 6.60 -10.46
N SER A 42 3.80 5.97 -11.57
CA SER A 42 4.46 6.15 -12.86
C SER A 42 4.49 7.63 -13.30
N SER A 43 3.35 8.31 -13.27
CA SER A 43 3.26 9.73 -13.62
C SER A 43 4.08 10.62 -12.68
N LEU A 44 4.10 10.31 -11.38
CA LEU A 44 4.91 10.99 -10.38
C LEU A 44 6.40 10.80 -10.65
N PHE A 45 6.85 9.58 -10.95
CA PHE A 45 8.24 9.31 -11.35
C PHE A 45 8.63 10.05 -12.62
N GLY A 46 7.76 10.08 -13.63
CA GLY A 46 8.01 10.85 -14.86
C GLY A 46 8.23 12.33 -14.60
N LEU A 47 7.48 12.92 -13.64
CA LEU A 47 7.64 14.32 -13.25
C LEU A 47 8.89 14.54 -12.37
N LEU A 48 9.15 13.65 -11.41
CA LEU A 48 10.31 13.72 -10.52
C LEU A 48 11.64 13.38 -11.20
N ALA A 49 11.63 12.72 -12.35
CA ALA A 49 12.82 12.42 -13.15
C ALA A 49 13.21 13.57 -14.09
N VAL A 50 12.37 14.59 -14.26
CA VAL A 50 12.69 15.79 -15.08
C VAL A 50 13.92 16.54 -14.54
N PRO A 51 14.10 16.74 -13.23
CA PRO A 51 15.37 17.20 -12.68
C PRO A 51 16.43 16.10 -12.83
N LEU A 52 17.47 16.38 -13.65
CA LEU A 52 18.62 15.49 -13.89
C LEU A 52 19.22 14.94 -12.59
N GLU A 53 19.27 15.75 -11.54
CA GLU A 53 19.82 15.39 -10.23
C GLU A 53 19.11 14.20 -9.57
N PHE A 54 17.76 14.13 -9.65
CA PHE A 54 17.00 13.04 -9.04
C PHE A 54 17.16 11.73 -9.82
N TYR A 55 17.18 11.84 -11.15
CA TYR A 55 17.42 10.70 -12.02
C TYR A 55 18.81 10.09 -11.78
N ASP A 56 19.85 10.94 -11.70
CA ASP A 56 21.22 10.49 -11.46
C ASP A 56 21.37 9.86 -10.07
N LEU A 57 20.77 10.46 -9.02
CA LEU A 57 20.73 9.87 -7.68
C LEU A 57 20.05 8.49 -7.69
N PHE A 58 18.94 8.35 -8.40
CA PHE A 58 18.22 7.09 -8.52
C PHE A 58 19.04 6.03 -9.28
N MET A 59 19.66 6.39 -10.40
CA MET A 59 20.50 5.47 -11.16
C MET A 59 21.75 5.05 -10.39
N ASN A 60 22.34 5.94 -9.60
CA ASN A 60 23.45 5.62 -8.70
C ASN A 60 23.01 4.69 -7.57
N PHE A 61 21.78 4.82 -7.08
CA PHE A 61 21.23 3.86 -6.13
C PHE A 61 21.03 2.49 -6.79
N LEU A 62 20.44 2.43 -8.00
CA LEU A 62 20.21 1.16 -8.70
C LEU A 62 21.52 0.42 -9.00
N SER A 63 22.57 1.12 -9.43
CA SER A 63 23.88 0.48 -9.67
C SER A 63 24.50 -0.12 -8.41
N SER A 64 24.13 0.36 -7.22
CA SER A 64 24.62 -0.19 -5.95
C SER A 64 23.92 -1.47 -5.50
N ILE A 65 22.70 -1.74 -5.99
CA ILE A 65 21.87 -2.87 -5.55
C ILE A 65 21.60 -3.91 -6.64
N MET A 66 21.76 -3.56 -7.91
CA MET A 66 21.47 -4.44 -9.05
C MET A 66 22.74 -5.03 -9.68
N PRO A 67 22.67 -6.26 -10.24
CA PRO A 67 23.71 -6.78 -11.11
C PRO A 67 23.91 -5.91 -12.37
N ASP A 68 25.15 -5.77 -12.83
CA ASP A 68 25.50 -4.89 -13.96
C ASP A 68 24.67 -5.13 -15.22
N ALA A 69 24.36 -6.40 -15.53
CA ALA A 69 23.54 -6.75 -16.68
C ALA A 69 22.13 -6.11 -16.62
N LEU A 70 21.53 -6.05 -15.42
CA LEU A 70 20.21 -5.44 -15.22
C LEU A 70 20.28 -3.92 -15.29
N TYR A 71 21.33 -3.33 -14.71
CA TYR A 71 21.55 -1.89 -14.73
C TYR A 71 21.73 -1.37 -16.15
N GLN A 72 22.52 -2.05 -16.98
CA GLN A 72 22.76 -1.64 -18.37
C GLN A 72 21.47 -1.67 -19.21
N ILE A 73 20.60 -2.65 -19.00
CA ILE A 73 19.29 -2.73 -19.68
C ILE A 73 18.41 -1.52 -19.32
N ILE A 74 18.39 -1.11 -18.05
CA ILE A 74 17.59 0.03 -17.61
C ILE A 74 18.16 1.34 -18.17
N LYS A 75 19.49 1.50 -18.08
CA LYS A 75 20.20 2.68 -18.58
C LYS A 75 20.03 2.86 -20.09
N SER A 76 20.12 1.79 -20.88
CA SER A 76 19.99 1.85 -22.34
C SER A 76 18.56 2.20 -22.80
N ASN A 77 17.56 2.02 -21.95
CA ASN A 77 16.15 2.25 -22.27
C ASN A 77 15.57 3.55 -21.66
N HIS A 78 16.43 4.42 -21.13
CA HIS A 78 16.04 5.65 -20.42
C HIS A 78 15.02 6.52 -21.18
N GLY A 79 15.22 6.72 -22.49
CA GLY A 79 14.34 7.54 -23.32
C GLY A 79 12.99 6.91 -23.68
N THR A 80 12.83 5.61 -23.44
CA THR A 80 11.59 4.86 -23.78
C THR A 80 10.80 4.47 -22.53
N ILE A 81 11.46 4.31 -21.38
CA ILE A 81 10.84 3.88 -20.13
C ILE A 81 10.29 5.05 -19.32
N LEU A 82 10.89 6.25 -19.42
CA LEU A 82 10.40 7.39 -18.66
C LEU A 82 9.00 7.81 -19.17
N PRO A 83 7.96 7.73 -18.32
CA PRO A 83 6.64 8.18 -18.69
C PRO A 83 6.64 9.70 -18.88
N SER A 84 5.76 10.19 -19.75
CA SER A 84 5.65 11.63 -20.04
C SER A 84 5.36 12.43 -18.77
N SER A 85 6.05 13.56 -18.59
CA SER A 85 5.96 14.43 -17.42
C SER A 85 4.68 15.30 -17.42
N SER A 86 3.52 14.69 -17.65
CA SER A 86 2.24 15.37 -17.75
C SER A 86 1.62 15.58 -16.36
N ILE A 87 1.54 16.85 -15.94
CA ILE A 87 0.84 17.25 -14.70
C ILE A 87 -0.63 16.81 -14.74
N THR A 88 -1.27 16.89 -15.91
CA THR A 88 -2.67 16.47 -16.08
C THR A 88 -2.83 14.96 -15.82
N ALA A 89 -1.91 14.13 -16.34
CA ALA A 89 -1.93 12.70 -16.08
C ALA A 89 -1.70 12.39 -14.60
N LEU A 90 -0.81 13.13 -13.92
CA LEU A 90 -0.55 13.00 -12.49
C LEU A 90 -1.80 13.32 -11.65
N VAL A 91 -2.47 14.44 -11.92
CA VAL A 91 -3.66 14.84 -11.14
C VAL A 91 -4.82 13.86 -11.37
N LEU A 92 -5.05 13.44 -12.61
CA LEU A 92 -6.11 12.47 -12.93
C LEU A 92 -5.84 11.11 -12.29
N SER A 93 -4.62 10.60 -12.42
CA SER A 93 -4.23 9.33 -11.82
C SER A 93 -4.27 9.38 -10.29
N PHE A 94 -3.88 10.50 -9.68
CA PHE A 94 -4.01 10.73 -8.24
C PHE A 94 -5.48 10.70 -7.79
N ALA A 95 -6.36 11.43 -8.48
CA ALA A 95 -7.78 11.46 -8.15
C ALA A 95 -8.43 10.07 -8.30
N LEU A 96 -8.09 9.33 -9.35
CA LEU A 96 -8.55 7.96 -9.57
C LEU A 96 -8.03 6.99 -8.50
N SER A 97 -6.75 7.12 -8.13
CA SER A 97 -6.13 6.34 -7.06
C SER A 97 -6.82 6.57 -5.73
N LEU A 98 -7.03 7.85 -5.35
CA LEU A 98 -7.76 8.20 -4.14
C LEU A 98 -9.17 7.62 -4.14
N TYR A 99 -9.92 7.79 -5.24
CA TYR A 99 -11.27 7.26 -5.35
C TYR A 99 -11.31 5.73 -5.20
N ALA A 100 -10.38 5.03 -5.86
CA ALA A 100 -10.30 3.57 -5.79
C ALA A 100 -9.91 3.09 -4.38
N GLY A 101 -8.99 3.77 -3.71
CA GLY A 101 -8.62 3.49 -2.32
C GLY A 101 -9.78 3.66 -1.34
N VAL A 102 -10.56 4.73 -1.48
CA VAL A 102 -11.79 4.95 -0.70
C VAL A 102 -12.81 3.83 -0.94
N GLY A 103 -12.84 3.25 -2.14
CA GLY A 103 -13.66 2.08 -2.48
C GLY A 103 -13.43 0.88 -1.57
N VAL A 104 -12.18 0.63 -1.16
CA VAL A 104 -11.83 -0.44 -0.21
C VAL A 104 -12.55 -0.24 1.13
N PHE A 105 -12.53 0.99 1.65
CA PHE A 105 -13.18 1.33 2.92
C PHE A 105 -14.71 1.30 2.82
N ARG A 106 -15.28 1.63 1.66
CA ARG A 106 -16.73 1.46 1.44
C ARG A 106 -17.12 -0.02 1.53
N SER A 107 -16.37 -0.90 0.88
CA SER A 107 -16.58 -2.35 0.94
C SER A 107 -16.42 -2.86 2.38
N LEU A 108 -15.41 -2.38 3.12
CA LEU A 108 -15.24 -2.71 4.53
C LEU A 108 -16.43 -2.29 5.40
N ILE A 109 -16.89 -1.04 5.28
CA ILE A 109 -18.05 -0.55 6.04
C ILE A 109 -19.29 -1.40 5.71
N PHE A 110 -19.52 -1.65 4.43
CA PHE A 110 -20.64 -2.47 3.98
C PHE A 110 -20.59 -3.88 4.57
N THR A 111 -19.43 -4.54 4.50
CA THR A 111 -19.21 -5.87 5.07
C THR A 111 -19.41 -5.88 6.57
N VAL A 112 -18.80 -4.94 7.30
CA VAL A 112 -18.90 -4.85 8.77
C VAL A 112 -20.34 -4.59 9.21
N ASN A 113 -21.08 -3.73 8.51
CA ASN A 113 -22.49 -3.53 8.81
C ASN A 113 -23.30 -4.80 8.54
N ASN A 114 -23.04 -5.48 7.41
CA ASN A 114 -23.78 -6.67 7.00
C ASN A 114 -23.58 -7.84 7.97
N ILE A 115 -22.34 -8.15 8.37
CA ILE A 115 -22.06 -9.23 9.33
C ILE A 115 -22.66 -8.95 10.72
N ASN A 116 -22.82 -7.67 11.08
CA ASN A 116 -23.43 -7.27 12.35
C ASN A 116 -24.96 -7.11 12.25
N GLY A 117 -25.57 -7.38 11.10
CA GLY A 117 -27.01 -7.20 10.88
C GLY A 117 -27.47 -5.74 10.96
N ILE A 118 -26.55 -4.78 10.81
CA ILE A 118 -26.85 -3.35 10.91
C ILE A 118 -27.36 -2.88 9.54
N ILE A 119 -28.62 -2.45 9.51
CA ILE A 119 -29.21 -1.81 8.33
C ILE A 119 -28.65 -0.39 8.24
N GLU A 120 -28.02 -0.07 7.11
CA GLU A 120 -27.46 1.25 6.86
C GLU A 120 -28.57 2.27 6.65
N THR A 121 -28.72 3.22 7.59
CA THR A 121 -29.72 4.30 7.54
C THR A 121 -29.10 5.63 7.13
N ARG A 122 -27.77 5.73 7.02
CA ARG A 122 -27.09 6.95 6.61
C ARG A 122 -27.29 7.20 5.11
N SER A 123 -27.39 8.46 4.74
CA SER A 123 -27.44 8.86 3.33
C SER A 123 -26.14 8.48 2.60
N PHE A 124 -26.24 8.25 1.28
CA PHE A 124 -25.11 7.92 0.42
C PHE A 124 -23.93 8.89 0.60
N ILE A 125 -24.21 10.19 0.70
CA ILE A 125 -23.20 11.24 0.90
C ILE A 125 -22.49 11.04 2.24
N ARG A 126 -23.24 10.82 3.32
CA ARG A 126 -22.67 10.65 4.66
C ARG A 126 -21.83 9.38 4.76
N GLN A 127 -22.29 8.28 4.15
CA GLN A 127 -21.53 7.03 4.11
C GLN A 127 -20.21 7.21 3.34
N ASN A 128 -20.24 7.89 2.20
CA ASN A 128 -19.04 8.17 1.41
C ASN A 128 -18.05 9.09 2.12
N ALA A 129 -18.55 10.10 2.83
CA ALA A 129 -17.71 10.99 3.64
C ALA A 129 -17.02 10.23 4.78
N ILE A 130 -17.74 9.31 5.44
CA ILE A 130 -17.15 8.45 6.48
C ILE A 130 -16.08 7.52 5.89
N ALA A 131 -16.33 6.90 4.74
CA ALA A 131 -15.34 6.06 4.06
C ALA A 131 -14.09 6.85 3.68
N PHE A 132 -14.26 8.08 3.18
CA PHE A 132 -13.15 8.97 2.86
C PHE A 132 -12.33 9.36 4.09
N LEU A 133 -13.01 9.73 5.18
CA LEU A 133 -12.36 10.07 6.46
C LEU A 133 -11.59 8.88 7.00
N LEU A 134 -12.19 7.68 7.01
CA LEU A 134 -11.51 6.45 7.46
C LEU A 134 -10.29 6.13 6.61
N PHE A 135 -10.40 6.23 5.28
CA PHE A 135 -9.27 6.07 4.38
C PHE A 135 -8.16 7.05 4.75
N PHE A 136 -8.46 8.35 4.85
CA PHE A 136 -7.48 9.39 5.15
C PHE A 136 -6.82 9.24 6.52
N VAL A 137 -7.59 8.92 7.57
CA VAL A 137 -7.04 8.67 8.90
C VAL A 137 -6.15 7.43 8.88
N PHE A 138 -6.58 6.35 8.23
CA PHE A 138 -5.79 5.13 8.15
C PHE A 138 -4.47 5.33 7.40
N THR A 139 -4.52 5.98 6.23
CA THR A 139 -3.30 6.26 5.44
C THR A 139 -2.38 7.24 6.16
N SER A 140 -2.92 8.32 6.75
CA SER A 140 -2.09 9.31 7.48
C SER A 140 -1.41 8.72 8.72
N VAL A 141 -2.07 7.81 9.44
CA VAL A 141 -1.44 7.10 10.58
C VAL A 141 -0.30 6.20 10.10
N ILE A 142 -0.49 5.48 8.98
CA ILE A 142 0.57 4.66 8.39
C ILE A 142 1.74 5.52 7.95
N GLU A 143 1.47 6.61 7.22
CA GLU A 143 2.50 7.55 6.74
C GLU A 143 3.26 8.20 7.89
N LEU A 144 2.57 8.62 8.95
CA LEU A 144 3.19 9.16 10.16
C LEU A 144 4.12 8.14 10.81
N PHE A 145 3.68 6.88 10.92
CA PHE A 145 4.50 5.82 11.48
C PHE A 145 5.75 5.55 10.63
N LEU A 146 5.61 5.51 9.30
CA LEU A 146 6.74 5.36 8.38
C LEU A 146 7.71 6.55 8.49
N PHE A 147 7.20 7.77 8.56
CA PHE A 147 8.01 8.98 8.68
C PHE A 147 8.81 9.04 10.00
N LEU A 148 8.14 8.74 11.13
CA LEU A 148 8.80 8.67 12.44
C LEU A 148 9.94 7.63 12.45
N ARG A 149 9.77 6.51 11.75
CA ARG A 149 10.81 5.49 11.61
C ARG A 149 12.02 5.99 10.84
N VAL A 150 11.82 6.64 9.69
CA VAL A 150 12.94 7.23 8.91
C VAL A 150 13.78 8.14 9.81
N ILE A 151 13.12 9.03 10.57
CA ILE A 151 13.79 9.95 11.49
C ILE A 151 14.55 9.20 12.60
N LEU A 152 13.91 8.22 13.23
CA LEU A 152 14.52 7.44 14.31
C LEU A 152 15.76 6.69 13.82
N TYR A 153 15.68 6.05 12.64
CA TYR A 153 16.80 5.35 12.02
C TYR A 153 17.95 6.29 11.69
N PHE A 154 17.65 7.42 11.06
CA PHE A 154 18.66 8.43 10.74
C PHE A 154 19.39 8.91 12.01
N LYS A 155 18.63 9.16 13.09
CA LYS A 155 19.19 9.55 14.39
C LYS A 155 20.04 8.44 15.01
N LEU A 156 19.61 7.19 14.91
CA LEU A 156 20.34 6.03 15.43
C LEU A 156 21.69 5.84 14.72
N LEU A 157 21.71 5.92 13.38
CA LEU A 157 22.94 5.79 12.60
C LEU A 157 23.94 6.89 12.92
N ASN A 158 23.46 8.14 13.04
CA ASN A 158 24.31 9.27 13.44
C ASN A 158 24.87 9.10 14.87
N LEU A 159 24.08 8.56 15.81
CA LEU A 159 24.56 8.31 17.18
C LEU A 159 25.67 7.26 17.23
N LEU A 160 25.61 6.27 16.34
CA LEU A 160 26.56 5.16 16.27
C LEU A 160 27.72 5.43 15.29
N ASN A 161 27.78 6.63 14.70
CA ASN A 161 28.74 7.01 13.64
C ASN A 161 28.77 6.02 12.45
N PHE A 162 27.64 5.37 12.16
CA PHE A 162 27.53 4.54 10.96
C PHE A 162 27.25 5.43 9.75
N PRO A 163 27.86 5.12 8.58
CA PRO A 163 27.58 5.88 7.36
C PRO A 163 26.12 5.69 6.93
N ALA A 164 25.55 6.71 6.29
CA ALA A 164 24.16 6.71 5.82
C ALA A 164 23.85 5.60 4.78
N SER A 165 24.88 4.97 4.19
CA SER A 165 24.74 3.80 3.33
C SER A 165 24.10 2.59 4.02
N PHE A 166 24.05 2.56 5.36
CA PHE A 166 23.37 1.51 6.11
C PHE A 166 21.85 1.65 6.17
N ILE A 167 21.27 2.80 5.79
CA ILE A 167 19.81 3.03 5.78
C ILE A 167 19.07 1.95 4.96
N PRO A 168 19.39 1.71 3.66
CA PRO A 168 18.70 0.68 2.88
C PRO A 168 18.89 -0.73 3.43
N ILE A 169 20.06 -1.07 3.99
CA ILE A 169 20.32 -2.38 4.60
C ILE A 169 19.42 -2.60 5.82
N ALA A 170 19.26 -1.57 6.66
CA ALA A 170 18.38 -1.62 7.81
C ALA A 170 16.91 -1.86 7.41
N TYR A 171 16.43 -1.18 6.36
CA TYR A 171 15.08 -1.40 5.82
C TYR A 171 14.87 -2.83 5.31
N VAL A 172 15.87 -3.42 4.65
CA VAL A 172 15.81 -4.82 4.16
C VAL A 172 15.75 -5.80 5.33
N ILE A 173 16.60 -5.62 6.35
CA ILE A 173 16.59 -6.46 7.56
C ILE A 173 15.22 -6.35 8.25
N GLU A 174 14.67 -5.15 8.39
CA GLU A 174 13.40 -4.95 9.05
C GLU A 174 12.22 -5.52 8.27
N ALA A 175 12.20 -5.36 6.93
CA ALA A 175 11.23 -5.98 6.06
C ALA A 175 11.25 -7.51 6.21
N SER A 176 12.45 -8.10 6.33
CA SER A 176 12.59 -9.53 6.60
C SER A 176 12.04 -9.95 7.97
N PHE A 177 12.22 -9.12 9.01
CA PHE A 177 11.62 -9.35 10.34
C PHE A 177 10.09 -9.32 10.29
N TYR A 178 9.48 -8.37 9.57
CA TYR A 178 8.03 -8.31 9.40
C TYR A 178 7.49 -9.51 8.64
N LEU A 179 8.22 -9.97 7.61
CA LEU A 179 7.88 -11.17 6.86
C LEU A 179 7.90 -12.42 7.76
N VAL A 180 8.90 -12.53 8.64
CA VAL A 180 9.00 -13.61 9.65
C VAL A 180 7.86 -13.55 10.66
N ILE A 181 7.52 -12.37 11.18
CA ILE A 181 6.40 -12.20 12.12
C ILE A 181 5.07 -12.55 11.44
N PHE A 182 4.88 -12.12 10.20
CA PHE A 182 3.69 -12.41 9.40
C PHE A 182 3.53 -13.91 9.12
N ILE A 183 4.60 -14.60 8.70
CA ILE A 183 4.59 -16.06 8.53
C ILE A 183 4.29 -16.77 9.85
N LYS A 184 4.85 -16.29 10.95
CA LYS A 184 4.65 -16.90 12.28
C LYS A 184 3.23 -16.74 12.80
N HIS A 185 2.54 -15.63 12.48
CA HIS A 185 1.16 -15.38 12.92
C HIS A 185 0.10 -15.80 11.90
N GLY A 186 0.45 -15.98 10.62
CA GLY A 186 -0.46 -16.45 9.56
C GLY A 186 -0.71 -17.96 9.55
N ASN A 187 -0.06 -18.72 10.44
CA ASN A 187 -0.20 -20.17 10.57
C ASN A 187 -1.10 -20.60 11.76
N HIS A 188 -1.95 -19.70 12.26
CA HIS A 188 -2.96 -19.98 13.29
C HIS A 188 -4.35 -19.59 12.79
#